data_AF-A0A7W8K290-F1
#
_entry.id   AF-A0A7W8K290-F1
#
_cell.length_a   1.000
_cell.length_b   1.000
_cell.length_c   1.000
_cell.angle_alpha   90.00
_cell.angle_beta   90.00
_cell.angle_gamma   90.00
#
_symmetry.space_group_name_H-M   'P 1'
#
loop_
_entity.id
_entity.type
_entity.pdbx_description
1 polymer ?
#
loop_
_entity_poly.entity_id
_entity_poly.type
_entity_poly.pdbx_seq_one_letter_code
_entity_poly.pdbx_strand_id
1 'polypeptide(L)'
;MGYCREHLCPKCGYKAVVSGGPDVGMAMRYTLTISCRDCQDLYDVGWLDPKFVTDPEGQSSFQWKQLRLRCPEDARHQWEPYTGHCPVCSSTLQINEEGEGYHWD
;
A
#
# COMPACT_ATOMS: atom_id res chain seq x y z
N MET A 1 -5.10 9.58 -8.34
CA MET A 1 -6.28 8.93 -7.74
C MET A 1 -5.82 7.54 -7.42
N GLY A 2 -5.75 7.20 -6.15
CA GLY A 2 -5.41 5.85 -5.73
C GLY A 2 -6.61 4.94 -5.96
N TYR A 3 -6.35 3.66 -6.18
CA TYR A 3 -7.36 2.68 -6.53
C TYR A 3 -7.19 1.44 -5.65
N CYS A 4 -8.19 1.13 -4.83
CA CYS A 4 -8.21 -0.08 -4.01
C CYS A 4 -9.22 -1.08 -4.56
N ARG A 5 -8.91 -2.37 -4.43
CA ARG A 5 -9.75 -3.49 -4.89
C ARG A 5 -9.95 -4.47 -3.76
N GLU A 6 -11.09 -5.16 -3.77
CA GLU A 6 -11.29 -6.31 -2.89
C GLU A 6 -10.47 -7.50 -3.39
N HIS A 7 -9.62 -8.03 -2.51
CA HIS A 7 -8.86 -9.25 -2.67
C HIS A 7 -9.46 -10.35 -1.79
N LEU A 8 -9.85 -11.46 -2.41
CA LEU A 8 -10.50 -12.59 -1.74
C LEU A 8 -9.67 -13.87 -1.88
N CYS A 9 -9.46 -14.59 -0.79
CA CYS A 9 -8.92 -15.94 -0.82
C CYS A 9 -10.04 -16.97 -0.89
N PRO A 10 -10.18 -17.73 -1.99
CA PRO A 10 -11.19 -18.78 -2.07
C PRO A 10 -10.90 -19.98 -1.16
N LYS A 11 -9.64 -20.14 -0.69
CA LYS A 11 -9.23 -21.28 0.14
C LYS A 11 -9.53 -21.09 1.63
N CYS A 12 -9.19 -19.94 2.19
CA CYS A 12 -9.36 -19.67 3.62
C CYS A 12 -10.41 -18.59 3.94
N GLY A 13 -10.99 -17.94 2.92
CA GLY A 13 -11.99 -16.88 3.10
C GLY A 13 -11.42 -15.52 3.51
N TYR A 14 -10.09 -15.38 3.56
CA TYR A 14 -9.43 -14.10 3.82
C TYR A 14 -9.89 -13.02 2.83
N LYS A 15 -10.05 -11.78 3.32
CA LYS A 15 -10.44 -10.61 2.54
C LYS A 15 -9.60 -9.40 2.91
N ALA A 16 -9.19 -8.61 1.94
CA ALA A 16 -8.59 -7.30 2.15
C ALA A 16 -8.98 -6.33 1.03
N VAL A 17 -9.01 -5.03 1.34
CA VAL A 17 -9.20 -3.96 0.35
C VAL A 17 -7.93 -3.14 0.30
N VAL A 18 -7.14 -3.34 -0.75
CA VAL A 18 -5.82 -2.72 -0.95
C VAL A 18 -5.58 -2.41 -2.43
N SER A 19 -4.57 -1.59 -2.74
CA SER A 19 -4.17 -1.30 -4.12
C SER A 19 -3.68 -2.53 -4.88
N GLY A 20 -3.12 -3.52 -4.18
CA GLY A 20 -2.56 -4.74 -4.76
C GLY A 20 -1.20 -4.54 -5.43
N GLY A 21 -0.54 -3.40 -5.22
CA GLY A 21 0.74 -3.04 -5.84
C GLY A 21 1.14 -1.58 -5.57
N PRO A 22 2.11 -1.04 -6.33
CA PRO A 22 2.43 0.38 -6.29
C PRO A 22 1.26 1.23 -6.80
N ASP A 23 0.94 2.33 -6.12
CA ASP A 23 -0.14 3.23 -6.49
C ASP A 23 0.19 4.68 -6.07
N VAL A 24 -0.63 5.65 -6.49
CA VAL A 24 -0.49 7.08 -6.13
C VAL A 24 -1.75 7.56 -5.41
N GLY A 25 -1.64 7.63 -4.09
CA GLY A 25 -2.68 8.09 -3.19
C GLY A 25 -2.80 9.62 -3.12
N MET A 26 -3.35 10.11 -2.01
CA MET A 26 -3.54 11.54 -1.75
C MET A 26 -2.23 12.32 -1.84
N ALA A 27 -2.32 13.58 -2.28
CA ALA A 27 -1.20 14.53 -2.32
C ALA A 27 0.03 14.07 -3.12
N MET A 28 -0.15 13.20 -4.12
CA MET A 28 0.92 12.58 -4.93
C MET A 28 1.84 11.64 -4.14
N ARG A 29 1.41 11.13 -2.99
CA ARG A 29 2.17 10.12 -2.23
C ARG A 29 2.10 8.77 -2.93
N TYR A 30 3.25 8.18 -3.23
CA TYR A 30 3.31 6.82 -3.76
C TYR A 30 3.11 5.84 -2.61
N THR A 31 2.22 4.87 -2.79
CA THR A 31 1.95 3.76 -1.88
C THR A 31 2.48 2.45 -2.46
N LEU A 32 2.66 1.46 -1.59
CA LEU A 32 2.98 0.09 -1.95
C LEU A 32 2.17 -0.84 -1.04
N THR A 33 1.50 -1.82 -1.62
CA THR A 33 0.91 -2.91 -0.84
C THR A 33 2.00 -3.84 -0.29
N ILE A 34 1.97 -4.09 1.02
CA ILE A 34 2.84 -5.05 1.71
C ILE A 34 2.02 -6.21 2.29
N SER A 35 2.66 -7.35 2.43
CA SER A 35 2.19 -8.50 3.19
C SER A 35 2.92 -8.56 4.52
N CYS A 36 2.19 -8.48 5.63
CA CYS A 36 2.76 -8.62 6.97
C CYS A 36 2.62 -10.06 7.46
N ARG A 37 3.73 -10.70 7.78
CA ARG A 37 3.77 -12.11 8.22
C ARG A 37 3.25 -12.29 9.64
N ASP A 38 3.50 -11.32 10.51
CA ASP A 38 3.03 -11.37 11.90
C ASP A 38 1.52 -11.07 12.00
N CYS A 39 1.03 -10.07 11.27
CA CYS A 39 -0.41 -9.76 11.22
C CYS A 39 -1.22 -10.78 10.40
N GLN A 40 -0.57 -11.46 9.45
CA GLN A 40 -1.24 -12.27 8.42
C GLN A 40 -2.27 -11.47 7.60
N ASP A 41 -1.90 -10.23 7.26
CA ASP A 41 -2.78 -9.25 6.59
C ASP A 41 -2.00 -8.41 5.55
N LEU A 42 -2.74 -7.72 4.68
CA LEU A 42 -2.22 -6.84 3.64
C LEU A 42 -2.48 -5.37 3.99
N TYR A 43 -1.50 -4.50 3.70
CA TYR A 43 -1.61 -3.07 3.97
C TYR A 43 -1.04 -2.24 2.84
N ASP A 44 -1.70 -1.13 2.50
CA ASP A 44 -1.08 -0.08 1.69
C ASP A 44 -0.29 0.87 2.58
N VAL A 45 1.00 1.00 2.28
CA VAL A 45 1.92 1.83 3.06
C VAL A 45 2.59 2.85 2.16
N GLY A 46 2.77 4.08 2.66
CA GLY A 46 3.40 5.12 1.88
C GLY A 46 4.89 4.85 1.67
N TRP A 47 5.31 4.87 0.42
CA TRP A 47 6.67 4.63 -0.04
C TRP A 47 7.43 5.91 -0.35
N LEU A 48 6.84 6.84 -1.12
CA LEU A 48 7.46 8.12 -1.46
C LEU A 48 6.51 9.27 -1.11
N ASP A 49 7.05 10.27 -0.41
CA ASP A 49 6.32 11.46 0.01
C ASP A 49 6.84 12.69 -0.76
N PRO A 50 6.00 13.42 -1.49
CA PRO A 50 6.42 14.63 -2.17
C PRO A 50 6.60 15.75 -1.14
N LYS A 51 7.77 16.38 -1.18
CA LYS A 51 8.06 17.59 -0.42
C LYS A 51 8.25 18.76 -1.35
N PHE A 52 7.50 19.82 -1.09
CA PHE A 52 7.77 21.12 -1.67
C PHE A 52 8.93 21.76 -0.90
N VAL A 53 10.00 22.09 -1.61
CA VAL A 53 11.21 22.70 -1.03
C VAL A 53 11.44 24.02 -1.74
N THR A 54 11.55 25.09 -0.95
CA THR A 54 11.93 26.42 -1.42
C THR A 54 13.38 26.66 -1.05
N ASP A 55 14.20 27.04 -2.03
CA ASP A 55 15.61 27.39 -1.82
C ASP A 55 15.76 28.81 -1.23
N PRO A 56 16.96 29.19 -0.76
CA PRO A 56 17.22 30.54 -0.25
C PRO A 56 16.96 31.67 -1.26
N GLU A 57 17.04 31.37 -2.56
CA GLU A 57 16.76 32.27 -3.68
C GLU A 57 15.25 32.42 -3.98
N GLY A 58 14.39 31.70 -3.26
CA GLY A 58 12.93 31.75 -3.38
C GLY A 58 12.36 30.88 -4.50
N GLN A 59 13.17 30.06 -5.17
CA GLN A 59 12.69 29.09 -6.16
C GLN A 59 12.17 27.85 -5.46
N SER A 60 11.05 27.33 -5.95
CA SER A 60 10.42 26.16 -5.36
C SER A 60 10.48 24.95 -6.27
N SER A 61 10.76 23.80 -5.69
CA SER A 61 10.88 22.52 -6.40
C SER A 61 10.20 21.39 -5.63
N PHE A 62 9.80 20.35 -6.36
CA PHE A 62 9.35 19.10 -5.75
C PHE A 62 10.53 18.17 -5.55
N GLN A 63 10.66 17.64 -4.34
CA GLN A 63 11.62 16.60 -3.99
C GLN A 63 10.88 15.39 -3.44
N TRP A 64 11.32 14.19 -3.83
CA TRP A 64 10.76 12.95 -3.33
C TRP A 64 11.53 12.50 -2.10
N LYS A 65 10.83 12.33 -0.98
CA LYS A 65 11.40 11.71 0.22
C LYS A 65 10.98 10.24 0.28
N GLN A 66 11.95 9.34 0.21
CA GLN A 66 11.68 7.94 0.47
C GLN A 66 11.35 7.71 1.95
N LEU A 67 10.18 7.12 2.21
CA LEU A 67 9.74 6.76 3.54
C LEU A 67 10.28 5.38 3.92
N ARG A 68 10.46 5.16 5.22
CA ARG A 68 10.73 3.81 5.74
C ARG A 68 9.42 3.03 5.75
N LEU A 69 9.32 2.04 4.87
CA LEU A 69 8.24 1.08 4.84
C LEU A 69 8.23 0.25 6.13
N ARG A 70 7.05 0.06 6.71
CA ARG A 70 6.81 -0.72 7.93
C ARG A 70 5.34 -1.12 8.00
N CYS A 71 5.05 -2.20 8.73
CA CYS A 71 3.67 -2.51 9.11
C CYS A 71 3.06 -1.34 9.91
N PRO A 72 1.79 -0.98 9.66
CA PRO A 72 1.11 0.09 10.39
C PRO A 72 0.77 -0.28 11.84
N GLU A 73 0.57 -1.57 12.13
CA GLU A 73 0.24 -2.06 13.47
C GLU A 73 1.44 -2.04 14.43
N ASP A 74 2.59 -2.55 14.00
CA ASP A 74 3.84 -2.51 14.77
C ASP A 74 5.05 -2.39 13.83
N ALA A 75 5.92 -1.43 14.10
CA ALA A 75 7.11 -1.18 13.31
C ALA A 75 8.15 -2.31 13.32
N ARG A 76 8.02 -3.29 14.24
CA ARG A 76 8.92 -4.44 14.38
C ARG A 76 8.44 -5.67 13.60
N HIS A 77 7.20 -5.68 13.11
CA HIS A 77 6.68 -6.81 12.36
C HIS A 77 7.45 -7.03 11.06
N GLN A 78 7.62 -8.29 10.72
CA GLN A 78 8.19 -8.76 9.46
C GLN A 78 7.16 -8.63 8.35
N TRP A 79 7.57 -8.00 7.27
CA TRP A 79 6.74 -7.77 6.11
C TRP A 79 7.58 -7.87 4.83
N GLU A 80 6.89 -8.06 3.71
CA GLU A 80 7.48 -8.08 2.38
C GLU A 80 6.55 -7.36 1.37
N PRO A 81 7.07 -6.86 0.24
CA PRO A 81 6.22 -6.38 -0.84
C PRO A 81 5.22 -7.46 -1.26
N TYR A 82 3.97 -7.08 -1.43
CA TYR A 82 2.92 -8.03 -1.80
C TYR A 82 3.10 -8.54 -3.23
N THR A 83 2.88 -9.85 -3.42
CA THR A 83 3.14 -10.55 -4.70
C THR A 83 1.92 -11.32 -5.25
N GLY A 84 0.72 -11.08 -4.72
CA GLY A 84 -0.51 -11.77 -5.18
C GLY A 84 -0.95 -12.98 -4.34
N HIS A 85 -0.22 -13.32 -3.26
CA HIS A 85 -0.47 -14.51 -2.44
C HIS A 85 -1.13 -14.15 -1.11
N CYS A 86 -2.09 -14.97 -0.68
CA CYS A 86 -2.78 -14.82 0.59
C CYS A 86 -1.78 -14.85 1.77
N PRO A 87 -1.79 -13.85 2.66
CA PRO A 87 -0.85 -13.80 3.78
C PRO A 87 -1.11 -14.90 4.82
N VAL A 88 -2.30 -15.50 4.81
CA VAL A 88 -2.70 -16.55 5.76
C VAL A 88 -2.32 -17.95 5.27
N CYS A 89 -2.61 -18.28 4.01
CA CYS A 89 -2.53 -19.67 3.50
C CYS A 89 -1.71 -19.83 2.21
N SER A 90 -1.13 -18.72 1.72
CA SER A 90 -0.26 -18.63 0.54
C SER A 90 -0.91 -18.99 -0.80
N SER A 91 -2.20 -19.28 -0.86
CA SER A 91 -2.93 -19.42 -2.13
C SER A 91 -3.08 -18.08 -2.83
N THR A 92 -3.13 -18.08 -4.16
CA THR A 92 -3.36 -16.87 -4.97
C THR A 92 -4.68 -16.20 -4.59
N LEU A 93 -4.64 -14.89 -4.39
CA LEU A 93 -5.84 -14.08 -4.14
C LEU A 93 -6.55 -13.75 -5.46
N GLN A 94 -7.87 -13.86 -5.46
CA GLN A 94 -8.72 -13.37 -6.53
C GLN A 94 -9.02 -11.89 -6.30
N ILE A 95 -9.13 -11.13 -7.38
CA ILE A 95 -9.46 -9.70 -7.34
C ILE A 95 -10.89 -9.57 -7.83
N ASN A 96 -11.73 -8.88 -7.07
CA ASN A 96 -13.05 -8.50 -7.54
C ASN A 96 -12.92 -7.25 -8.43
N GLU A 97 -13.15 -7.41 -9.74
CA GLU A 97 -13.04 -6.32 -10.73
C GLU A 97 -14.25 -5.36 -10.69
N GLU A 98 -15.35 -5.74 -10.05
CA GLU A 98 -16.58 -4.95 -9.97
C GLU A 98 -16.58 -3.96 -8.79
N GLY A 99 -15.67 -4.15 -7.83
CA GLY A 99 -15.57 -3.36 -6.60
C GLY A 99 -14.50 -2.27 -6.69
N GLU A 100 -14.74 -1.24 -7.49
CA GLU A 100 -13.88 -0.04 -7.50
C GLU A 100 -14.15 0.80 -6.25
N GLY A 101 -13.35 0.65 -5.21
CA GLY A 101 -13.42 1.49 -4.01
C GLY A 101 -12.39 2.61 -4.07
N TYR A 102 -12.82 3.84 -4.39
CA TYR A 102 -12.00 5.01 -4.06
C TYR A 102 -12.06 5.22 -2.54
N HIS A 103 -11.03 4.78 -1.82
CA HIS A 103 -10.92 5.13 -0.41
C HIS A 103 -10.18 6.46 -0.29
N TRP A 104 -10.86 7.46 0.25
CA TRP A 104 -10.27 8.74 0.63
C TRP A 104 -10.38 8.89 2.15
N ASP A 105 -9.44 8.28 2.88
CA ASP A 105 -9.18 8.59 4.29
C ASP A 105 -7.67 8.52 4.55
#